data_AF-A0A1F4R1V2-F1
#
_entry.id   AF-A0A1F4R1V2-F1
#
_cell.length_a   1.000
_cell.length_b   1.000
_cell.length_c   1.000
_cell.angle_alpha   90.00
_cell.angle_beta   90.00
_cell.angle_gamma   90.00
#
_symmetry.space_group_name_H-M   'P 1'
#
loop_
_entity.id
_entity.type
_entity.pdbx_description
1 polymer ?
#
loop_
_entity_poly.entity_id
_entity_poly.type
_entity_poly.pdbx_seq_one_letter_code
_entity_poly.pdbx_strand_id
1 'polypeptide(L)'
;MATLLAPAGSPEAVHAALDAGADAVYVGLKGWSRGGARGELIWEELVASQRRAASAGRELQVALNIIPKPQERARLFERIPPLLDLGIRTLIVNDIGILAMLRGRFPALHLTASIGCGAQTVADVGFFRDLGAHAVVLPGTVGPDEICAMRAVQQIELEVMIHMVEEFILLGKCWMPSYIHLKPSPLPPSSHPAEPQEFALPEGAERGLRQTGSMKRGGVGACFKICQQP
;
A
#
# COMPACT_ATOMS: atom_id res chain seq x y z
N MET A 1 -20.96 2.87 -7.58
CA MET A 1 -20.32 4.19 -7.71
C MET A 1 -18.83 4.00 -7.48
N ALA A 2 -17.98 4.68 -8.24
CA ALA A 2 -16.52 4.63 -8.06
C ALA A 2 -16.05 6.01 -7.57
N THR A 3 -15.10 6.04 -6.64
CA THR A 3 -14.53 7.27 -6.08
C THR A 3 -13.16 7.49 -6.69
N LEU A 4 -12.93 8.65 -7.31
CA LEU A 4 -11.59 9.04 -7.76
C LEU A 4 -10.81 9.66 -6.60
N LEU A 5 -9.94 8.85 -5.98
CA LEU A 5 -9.03 9.28 -4.91
C LEU A 5 -7.66 9.69 -5.51
N ALA A 6 -7.31 10.97 -5.41
CA ALA A 6 -6.07 11.51 -6.00
C ALA A 6 -4.96 11.73 -4.94
N PRO A 7 -3.70 11.34 -5.23
CA PRO A 7 -2.55 11.75 -4.41
C PRO A 7 -2.29 13.25 -4.52
N ALA A 8 -2.03 13.92 -3.40
CA ALA A 8 -1.61 15.30 -3.38
C ALA A 8 -0.43 15.52 -2.42
N GLY A 9 0.76 15.78 -2.99
CA GLY A 9 2.01 15.96 -2.23
C GLY A 9 2.27 17.38 -1.72
N SER A 10 1.45 18.35 -2.11
CA SER A 10 1.54 19.76 -1.67
C SER A 10 0.15 20.40 -1.63
N PRO A 11 -0.02 21.56 -0.97
CA PRO A 11 -1.28 22.30 -1.02
C PRO A 11 -1.73 22.60 -2.45
N GLU A 12 -0.82 23.01 -3.33
CA GLU A 12 -1.12 23.30 -4.74
C GLU A 12 -1.64 22.06 -5.46
N ALA A 13 -1.07 20.89 -5.18
CA ALA A 13 -1.57 19.62 -5.71
C ALA A 13 -2.96 19.27 -5.18
N VAL A 14 -3.28 19.59 -3.91
CA VAL A 14 -4.63 19.43 -3.36
C VAL A 14 -5.62 20.31 -4.12
N HIS A 15 -5.29 21.59 -4.32
CA HIS A 15 -6.11 22.51 -5.10
C HIS A 15 -6.34 21.97 -6.52
N ALA A 16 -5.26 21.62 -7.22
CA ALA A 16 -5.33 21.13 -8.59
C ALA A 16 -6.16 19.85 -8.73
N ALA A 17 -6.00 18.88 -7.83
CA ALA A 17 -6.75 17.63 -7.87
C ALA A 17 -8.26 17.85 -7.64
N LEU A 18 -8.61 18.69 -6.68
CA LEU A 18 -10.00 19.03 -6.39
C LEU A 18 -10.65 19.83 -7.54
N ASP A 19 -9.92 20.79 -8.10
CA ASP A 19 -10.39 21.61 -9.23
C ASP A 19 -10.55 20.76 -10.52
N ALA A 20 -9.71 19.72 -10.68
CA ALA A 20 -9.82 18.74 -11.75
C ALA A 20 -10.97 17.73 -11.56
N GLY A 21 -11.71 17.80 -10.44
CA GLY A 21 -12.89 16.98 -10.18
C GLY A 21 -12.65 15.67 -9.44
N ALA A 22 -11.52 15.51 -8.75
CA ALA A 22 -11.33 14.37 -7.84
C ALA A 22 -12.43 14.32 -6.76
N ASP A 23 -12.89 13.11 -6.44
CA ASP A 23 -13.93 12.91 -5.41
C ASP A 23 -13.36 12.98 -3.99
N ALA A 24 -12.10 12.58 -3.85
CA ALA A 24 -11.33 12.68 -2.63
C ALA A 24 -9.84 12.87 -2.94
N VAL A 25 -9.09 13.36 -1.96
CA VAL A 25 -7.62 13.43 -2.03
C VAL A 25 -7.00 12.71 -0.84
N TYR A 26 -5.78 12.21 -1.00
CA TYR A 26 -4.97 11.80 0.14
C TYR A 26 -3.63 12.53 0.16
N VAL A 27 -3.20 12.87 1.37
CA VAL A 27 -1.96 13.62 1.61
C VAL A 27 -1.11 12.91 2.66
N GLY A 28 0.21 13.08 2.57
CA GLY A 28 1.13 12.61 3.61
C GLY A 28 1.28 13.64 4.72
N LEU A 29 1.24 13.22 5.99
CA LEU A 29 1.66 14.09 7.09
C LEU A 29 3.18 14.00 7.26
N LYS A 30 3.86 15.15 7.31
CA LYS A 30 5.32 15.24 7.37
C LYS A 30 5.93 14.37 8.46
N GLY A 31 6.88 13.51 8.07
CA GLY A 31 7.57 12.59 8.96
C GLY A 31 6.78 11.33 9.32
N TRP A 32 5.57 11.15 8.80
CA TRP A 32 4.72 9.99 9.05
C TRP A 32 4.21 9.33 7.77
N SER A 33 4.51 9.90 6.60
CA SER A 33 4.18 9.33 5.30
C SER A 33 5.42 8.84 4.57
N ARG A 34 5.22 7.85 3.70
CA ARG A 34 6.24 7.40 2.74
C ARG A 34 6.50 8.40 1.61
N GLY A 35 5.70 9.47 1.52
CA GLY A 35 5.83 10.52 0.51
C GLY A 35 7.24 11.14 0.50
N GLY A 36 7.84 11.37 1.67
CA GLY A 36 9.20 11.89 1.80
C GLY A 36 9.53 13.02 0.80
N ALA A 37 10.51 12.78 -0.07
CA ALA A 37 10.96 13.74 -1.09
C ALA A 37 9.92 14.09 -2.18
N ARG A 38 8.82 13.33 -2.30
CA ARG A 38 7.75 13.53 -3.29
C ARG A 38 6.61 14.40 -2.77
N GLY A 39 6.66 14.79 -1.50
CA GLY A 39 5.71 15.69 -0.89
C GLY A 39 5.06 15.12 0.36
N GLU A 40 5.18 15.87 1.44
CA GLU A 40 4.43 15.71 2.67
C GLU A 40 4.02 17.11 3.14
N LEU A 41 2.87 17.21 3.79
CA LEU A 41 2.38 18.49 4.28
C LEU A 41 2.83 18.68 5.73
N ILE A 42 3.31 19.88 6.06
CA ILE A 42 3.38 20.32 7.45
C ILE A 42 1.97 20.51 8.02
N TRP A 43 1.86 20.70 9.33
CA TRP A 43 0.58 20.79 10.01
C TRP A 43 -0.28 21.94 9.48
N GLU A 44 0.32 23.10 9.25
CA GLU A 44 -0.36 24.31 8.78
C GLU A 44 -0.91 24.11 7.35
N GLU A 45 -0.14 23.45 6.50
CA GLU A 45 -0.52 23.08 5.14
C GLU A 45 -1.65 22.06 5.12
N LEU A 46 -1.61 21.07 6.01
CA LEU A 46 -2.68 20.08 6.19
C LEU A 46 -3.98 20.76 6.62
N VAL A 47 -3.93 21.70 7.57
CA VAL A 47 -5.09 22.47 8.02
C VAL A 47 -5.70 23.26 6.87
N ALA A 48 -4.88 23.95 6.08
CA ALA A 48 -5.35 24.69 4.92
C ALA A 48 -5.98 23.76 3.87
N SER A 49 -5.34 22.63 3.60
CA SER A 49 -5.79 21.62 2.64
C SER A 49 -7.12 20.97 3.05
N GLN A 50 -7.29 20.65 4.34
CA GLN A 50 -8.54 20.11 4.86
C GLN A 50 -9.68 21.12 4.73
N ARG A 51 -9.44 22.40 5.04
CA ARG A 51 -10.45 23.46 4.83
C ARG A 51 -10.84 23.57 3.35
N ARG A 52 -9.87 23.46 2.44
CA ARG A 52 -10.12 23.47 1.00
C ARG A 52 -10.92 22.26 0.52
N ALA A 53 -10.62 21.06 1.02
CA ALA A 53 -11.37 19.85 0.69
C ALA A 53 -12.82 19.95 1.20
N ALA A 54 -12.99 20.34 2.47
CA ALA A 54 -14.30 20.54 3.08
C ALA A 54 -15.14 21.60 2.36
N SER A 55 -14.56 22.72 1.91
CA SER A 55 -15.29 23.75 1.18
C SER A 55 -15.76 23.32 -0.21
N ALA A 56 -15.09 22.33 -0.82
CA ALA A 56 -15.58 21.68 -2.04
C ALA A 56 -16.50 20.48 -1.79
N GLY A 57 -16.83 20.19 -0.53
CA GLY A 57 -17.64 19.01 -0.18
C GLY A 57 -16.94 17.69 -0.52
N ARG A 58 -15.59 17.68 -0.54
CA ARG A 58 -14.76 16.52 -0.85
C ARG A 58 -14.02 16.04 0.39
N GLU A 59 -13.65 14.76 0.40
CA GLU A 59 -12.92 14.16 1.50
C GLU A 59 -11.40 14.31 1.33
N LEU A 60 -10.68 14.53 2.43
CA LEU A 60 -9.24 14.42 2.50
C LEU A 60 -8.85 13.32 3.50
N GLN A 61 -8.04 12.40 3.04
CA GLN A 61 -7.51 11.28 3.80
C GLN A 61 -6.03 11.53 4.14
N VAL A 62 -5.56 11.04 5.29
CA VAL A 62 -4.16 11.23 5.70
C VAL A 62 -3.40 9.91 5.69
N ALA A 63 -2.31 9.88 4.96
CA ALA A 63 -1.36 8.77 4.99
C ALA A 63 -0.42 8.89 6.20
N LEU A 64 -0.50 7.89 7.08
CA LEU A 64 0.41 7.62 8.20
C LEU A 64 1.07 6.25 7.98
N ASN A 65 1.68 6.10 6.81
CA ASN A 65 2.04 4.80 6.24
C ASN A 65 3.54 4.48 6.31
N ILE A 66 4.30 5.15 7.19
CA ILE A 66 5.62 4.66 7.61
C ILE A 66 5.49 3.51 8.61
N ILE A 67 6.61 2.79 8.82
CA ILE A 67 6.75 1.83 9.92
C ILE A 67 7.60 2.51 11.00
N PRO A 68 6.99 3.09 12.05
CA PRO A 68 7.74 3.81 13.06
C PRO A 68 8.52 2.87 13.96
N LYS A 69 9.68 3.33 14.44
CA LYS A 69 10.46 2.63 15.47
C LYS A 69 9.63 2.50 16.74
N PRO A 70 9.91 1.50 17.61
CA PRO A 70 9.16 1.31 18.86
C PRO A 70 9.00 2.59 19.70
N GLN A 71 10.04 3.42 19.77
CA GLN A 71 10.04 4.68 20.54
C GLN A 71 9.18 5.78 19.89
N GLU A 72 8.93 5.70 18.58
CA GLU A 72 8.17 6.69 17.80
C GLU A 72 6.67 6.38 17.81
N ARG A 73 6.26 5.16 18.16
CA ARG A 73 4.86 4.72 18.17
C ARG A 73 3.97 5.59 19.06
N ALA A 74 4.44 5.93 20.26
CA ALA A 74 3.69 6.81 21.17
C ALA A 74 3.42 8.19 20.55
N ARG A 75 4.43 8.78 19.91
CA ARG A 75 4.32 10.08 19.23
C ARG A 75 3.37 10.03 18.04
N LEU A 76 3.27 8.91 17.32
CA LEU A 76 2.28 8.76 16.26
C LEU A 76 0.86 8.85 16.83
N PHE A 77 0.57 8.16 17.94
CA PHE A 77 -0.75 8.17 18.56
C PHE A 77 -1.14 9.55 19.11
N GLU A 78 -0.18 10.37 19.52
CA GLU A 78 -0.41 11.77 19.91
C GLU A 78 -0.87 12.65 18.73
N ARG A 79 -0.59 12.26 17.48
CA ARG A 79 -1.05 12.99 16.29
C ARG A 79 -2.50 12.72 15.92
N ILE A 80 -3.10 11.65 16.45
CA ILE A 80 -4.45 11.21 16.03
C ILE A 80 -5.56 12.15 16.53
N PRO A 81 -5.62 12.55 17.82
CA PRO A 81 -6.69 13.45 18.27
C PRO A 81 -6.74 14.79 17.52
N PRO A 82 -5.62 15.50 17.26
CA PRO A 82 -5.65 16.71 16.45
C PRO A 82 -6.21 16.51 15.03
N LEU A 83 -5.97 15.35 14.40
CA LEU A 83 -6.53 15.04 13.08
C LEU A 83 -8.06 14.89 13.15
N LEU A 84 -8.55 14.20 14.19
CA LEU A 84 -9.98 14.02 14.44
C LEU A 84 -10.68 15.36 14.71
N ASP A 85 -10.06 16.25 15.48
CA ASP A 85 -10.57 17.59 15.78
C ASP A 85 -10.68 18.46 14.53
N LEU A 86 -9.76 18.27 13.57
CA LEU A 86 -9.78 18.92 12.26
C LEU A 86 -10.85 18.32 11.32
N GLY A 87 -11.51 17.23 11.72
CA GLY A 87 -12.55 16.54 10.95
C GLY A 87 -12.03 15.46 10.01
N ILE A 88 -10.74 15.13 10.07
CA ILE A 88 -10.14 14.05 9.26
C ILE A 88 -10.50 12.71 9.90
N ARG A 89 -11.21 11.86 9.16
CA ARG A 89 -11.70 10.56 9.65
C ARG A 89 -11.00 9.37 9.03
N THR A 90 -10.33 9.53 7.90
CA THR A 90 -9.76 8.41 7.14
C THR A 90 -8.25 8.44 7.15
N LEU A 91 -7.63 7.35 7.62
CA LEU A 91 -6.18 7.19 7.68
C LEU A 91 -5.71 5.99 6.87
N ILE A 92 -4.64 6.20 6.09
CA ILE A 92 -3.97 5.15 5.32
C ILE A 92 -2.75 4.66 6.12
N VAL A 93 -2.76 3.40 6.55
CA VAL A 93 -1.81 2.86 7.55
C VAL A 93 -1.10 1.62 7.01
N ASN A 94 0.19 1.50 7.29
CA ASN A 94 1.04 0.42 6.78
C ASN A 94 1.45 -0.62 7.83
N ASP A 95 1.60 -0.22 9.10
CA ASP A 95 1.98 -1.15 10.18
C ASP A 95 0.73 -1.83 10.74
N ILE A 96 0.65 -3.15 10.61
CA ILE A 96 -0.50 -3.96 11.01
C ILE A 96 -0.79 -3.86 12.52
N GLY A 97 0.23 -3.71 13.36
CA GLY A 97 0.07 -3.54 14.80
C GLY A 97 -0.53 -2.18 15.13
N ILE A 98 -0.11 -1.13 14.41
CA ILE A 98 -0.70 0.21 14.53
C ILE A 98 -2.13 0.23 14.03
N LEU A 99 -2.44 -0.43 12.91
CA LEU A 99 -3.80 -0.55 12.40
C LEU A 99 -4.72 -1.16 13.48
N ALA A 100 -4.34 -2.31 14.06
CA ALA A 100 -5.11 -2.95 15.12
C ALA A 100 -5.28 -2.06 16.36
N MET A 101 -4.21 -1.37 16.80
CA MET A 101 -4.28 -0.45 17.93
C MET A 101 -5.16 0.77 17.66
N LEU A 102 -5.10 1.34 16.45
CA LEU A 102 -5.96 2.46 16.04
C LEU A 102 -7.42 2.05 16.05
N ARG A 103 -7.74 0.85 15.54
CA ARG A 103 -9.11 0.32 15.55
C ARG A 103 -9.69 0.27 16.96
N GLY A 104 -8.90 -0.21 17.93
CA GLY A 104 -9.33 -0.32 19.33
C GLY A 104 -9.43 1.03 20.05
N ARG A 105 -8.47 1.94 19.83
CA ARG A 105 -8.38 3.21 20.56
C ARG A 105 -9.24 4.34 19.97
N PHE A 106 -9.45 4.32 18.66
CA PHE A 106 -10.12 5.38 17.91
C PHE A 106 -11.18 4.78 16.98
N PRO A 107 -12.30 4.26 17.52
CA PRO A 107 -13.29 3.53 16.74
C PRO A 107 -14.02 4.39 15.69
N ALA A 108 -13.91 5.72 15.79
CA ALA A 108 -14.47 6.68 14.83
C ALA A 108 -13.59 6.90 13.58
N LEU A 109 -12.40 6.29 13.53
CA LEU A 109 -11.55 6.33 12.34
C LEU A 109 -11.98 5.29 11.31
N HIS A 110 -12.00 5.71 10.06
CA HIS A 110 -11.94 4.82 8.91
C HIS A 110 -10.46 4.50 8.62
N LEU A 111 -10.14 3.21 8.51
CA LEU A 111 -8.76 2.75 8.38
C LEU A 111 -8.59 2.05 7.04
N THR A 112 -7.71 2.57 6.20
CA THR A 112 -7.30 1.96 4.94
C THR A 112 -5.97 1.26 5.15
N ALA A 113 -5.92 -0.05 4.89
CA ALA A 113 -4.67 -0.79 4.82
C ALA A 113 -3.91 -0.37 3.55
N SER A 114 -2.79 0.33 3.75
CA SER A 114 -1.90 0.88 2.72
C SER A 114 -1.44 -0.18 1.73
N ILE A 115 -1.06 0.23 0.52
CA ILE A 115 -0.47 -0.65 -0.49
C ILE A 115 0.75 -1.43 0.02
N GLY A 116 1.51 -0.87 0.96
CA GLY A 116 2.66 -1.54 1.57
C GLY A 116 2.31 -2.63 2.59
N CYS A 117 1.04 -2.81 2.94
CA CYS A 117 0.54 -3.98 3.64
C CYS A 117 0.55 -5.24 2.74
N GLY A 118 0.52 -5.05 1.41
CA GLY A 118 0.80 -6.12 0.44
C GLY A 118 -0.35 -7.11 0.18
N ALA A 119 -1.60 -6.71 0.42
CA ALA A 119 -2.79 -7.51 0.13
C ALA A 119 -2.94 -7.76 -1.38
N GLN A 120 -3.06 -9.03 -1.77
CA GLN A 120 -3.14 -9.46 -3.17
C GLN A 120 -4.08 -10.65 -3.39
N THR A 121 -4.72 -11.15 -2.34
CA THR A 121 -5.57 -12.34 -2.38
C THR A 121 -6.85 -12.12 -1.58
N VAL A 122 -7.88 -12.93 -1.84
CA VAL A 122 -9.14 -12.94 -1.07
C VAL A 122 -8.86 -13.16 0.44
N ALA A 123 -7.90 -14.02 0.76
CA ALA A 123 -7.50 -14.29 2.14
C ALA A 123 -6.85 -13.06 2.80
N ASP A 124 -5.99 -12.32 2.08
CA ASP A 124 -5.38 -11.09 2.60
C ASP A 124 -6.46 -10.03 2.90
N VAL A 125 -7.42 -9.86 1.99
CA VAL A 125 -8.54 -8.92 2.17
C VAL A 125 -9.37 -9.30 3.41
N GLY A 126 -9.69 -10.58 3.56
CA GLY A 126 -10.38 -11.10 4.76
C GLY A 126 -9.59 -10.86 6.05
N PHE A 127 -8.28 -11.08 6.02
CA PHE A 127 -7.40 -10.79 7.15
C PHE A 127 -7.43 -9.32 7.57
N PHE A 128 -7.34 -8.38 6.62
CA PHE A 128 -7.39 -6.95 6.95
C PHE A 128 -8.76 -6.50 7.45
N ARG A 129 -9.84 -7.06 6.91
CA ARG A 129 -11.20 -6.84 7.45
C ARG A 129 -11.27 -7.26 8.92
N ASP A 130 -10.80 -8.47 9.24
CA ASP A 130 -10.86 -9.02 10.59
C ASP A 130 -9.94 -8.25 11.56
N LEU A 131 -8.85 -7.68 11.06
CA LEU A 131 -7.98 -6.76 11.79
C LEU A 131 -8.63 -5.41 12.09
N GLY A 132 -9.72 -5.08 11.39
CA GLY A 132 -10.49 -3.84 11.55
C GLY A 132 -10.20 -2.75 10.51
N ALA A 133 -9.58 -3.10 9.39
CA ALA A 133 -9.51 -2.21 8.24
C ALA A 133 -10.89 -2.09 7.59
N HIS A 134 -11.21 -0.89 7.14
CA HIS A 134 -12.44 -0.61 6.40
C HIS A 134 -12.21 -0.63 4.90
N ALA A 135 -10.96 -0.37 4.45
CA ALA A 135 -10.54 -0.48 3.07
C ALA A 135 -9.16 -1.11 2.96
N VAL A 136 -8.84 -1.66 1.80
CA VAL A 136 -7.49 -2.15 1.48
C VAL A 136 -7.07 -1.70 0.09
N VAL A 137 -5.83 -1.23 -0.03
CA VAL A 137 -5.26 -0.80 -1.31
C VAL A 137 -4.60 -1.99 -2.01
N LEU A 138 -5.12 -2.34 -3.18
CA LEU A 138 -4.62 -3.38 -4.06
C LEU A 138 -3.64 -2.80 -5.09
N PRO A 139 -2.53 -3.50 -5.39
CA PRO A 139 -1.62 -3.08 -6.46
C PRO A 139 -2.29 -3.23 -7.83
N GLY A 140 -1.89 -2.39 -8.78
CA GLY A 140 -2.29 -2.50 -10.18
C GLY A 140 -1.90 -3.82 -10.88
N THR A 141 -1.14 -4.69 -10.21
CA THR A 141 -0.83 -6.05 -10.69
C THR A 141 -1.94 -7.07 -10.42
N VAL A 142 -2.94 -6.75 -9.61
CA VAL A 142 -4.11 -7.61 -9.38
C VAL A 142 -5.10 -7.44 -10.54
N GLY A 143 -5.44 -8.55 -11.21
CA GLY A 143 -6.31 -8.51 -12.38
C GLY A 143 -7.79 -8.24 -12.02
N PRO A 144 -8.61 -7.75 -12.97
CA PRO A 144 -10.04 -7.51 -12.76
C PRO A 144 -10.82 -8.73 -12.23
N ASP A 145 -10.54 -9.93 -12.74
CA ASP A 145 -11.19 -11.16 -12.29
C ASP A 145 -10.86 -11.49 -10.82
N GLU A 146 -9.63 -11.21 -10.40
CA GLU A 146 -9.18 -11.41 -9.03
C GLU A 146 -9.79 -10.37 -8.09
N ILE A 147 -9.88 -9.11 -8.52
CA ILE A 147 -10.60 -8.05 -7.80
C ILE A 147 -12.07 -8.44 -7.64
N CYS A 148 -12.69 -9.01 -8.68
CA CYS A 148 -14.07 -9.50 -8.63
C CYS A 148 -14.23 -10.60 -7.56
N ALA A 149 -13.30 -11.55 -7.49
CA ALA A 149 -13.30 -12.57 -6.43
C ALA A 149 -13.09 -11.96 -5.03
N MET A 150 -12.21 -10.96 -4.89
CA MET A 150 -11.97 -10.27 -3.61
C MET A 150 -13.18 -9.48 -3.11
N ARG A 151 -14.03 -8.96 -4.01
CA ARG A 151 -15.28 -8.29 -3.63
C ARG A 151 -16.26 -9.20 -2.88
N ALA A 152 -16.09 -10.53 -2.92
CA ALA A 152 -16.88 -11.45 -2.11
C ALA A 152 -16.64 -11.28 -0.61
N VAL A 153 -15.50 -10.68 -0.20
CA VAL A 153 -15.26 -10.29 1.19
C VAL A 153 -16.11 -9.08 1.53
N GLN A 154 -17.22 -9.31 2.21
CA GLN A 154 -18.13 -8.26 2.63
C GLN A 154 -17.52 -7.36 3.72
N GLN A 155 -18.06 -6.14 3.86
CA GLN A 155 -17.72 -5.15 4.89
C GLN A 155 -16.30 -4.58 4.81
N ILE A 156 -15.64 -4.69 3.65
CA ILE A 156 -14.37 -4.03 3.37
C ILE A 156 -14.38 -3.50 1.94
N GLU A 157 -13.88 -2.29 1.76
CA GLU A 157 -13.75 -1.63 0.46
C GLU A 157 -12.43 -2.01 -0.20
N LEU A 158 -12.44 -2.06 -1.54
CA LEU A 158 -11.24 -2.31 -2.34
C LEU A 158 -10.86 -1.02 -3.06
N GLU A 159 -9.70 -0.49 -2.72
CA GLU A 159 -9.06 0.61 -3.45
C GLU A 159 -8.03 0.01 -4.42
N VAL A 160 -7.97 0.50 -5.66
CA VAL A 160 -7.04 -0.03 -6.68
C VAL A 160 -6.14 1.09 -7.14
N MET A 161 -4.83 0.93 -6.98
CA MET A 161 -3.87 1.91 -7.49
C MET A 161 -3.64 1.71 -9.00
N ILE A 162 -4.19 2.63 -9.80
CA ILE A 162 -4.09 2.61 -11.27
C ILE A 162 -2.76 3.25 -11.74
N HIS A 163 -2.36 4.36 -11.13
CA HIS A 163 -1.10 5.04 -11.41
C HIS A 163 -0.16 4.88 -10.21
N MET A 164 0.92 4.14 -10.41
CA MET A 164 1.92 3.88 -9.39
C MET A 164 3.29 4.32 -9.91
N VAL A 165 4.09 4.94 -9.05
CA VAL A 165 5.53 4.96 -9.29
C VAL A 165 6.06 3.58 -8.97
N GLU A 166 6.95 3.06 -9.80
CA GLU A 166 7.66 1.82 -9.51
C GLU A 166 8.46 2.00 -8.22
N GLU A 167 7.99 1.36 -7.15
CA GLU A 167 8.63 1.36 -5.84
C GLU A 167 8.85 -0.08 -5.40
N PHE A 168 9.95 -0.32 -4.70
CA PHE A 168 10.22 -1.58 -4.00
C PHE A 168 9.32 -1.68 -2.75
N ILE A 169 8.02 -1.84 -2.95
CA ILE A 169 7.01 -1.87 -1.88
C ILE A 169 7.09 -3.17 -1.07
N LEU A 170 7.83 -4.17 -1.56
CA LEU A 170 7.85 -5.52 -1.01
C LEU A 170 9.06 -5.78 -0.11
N LEU A 171 9.20 -5.01 0.97
CA LEU A 171 10.08 -5.36 2.08
C LEU A 171 9.51 -6.58 2.83
N GLY A 172 9.68 -7.78 2.27
CA GLY A 172 9.34 -9.02 2.99
C GLY A 172 9.09 -10.25 2.12
N LYS A 173 8.47 -10.11 0.94
CA LYS A 173 8.48 -11.20 -0.05
C LYS A 173 9.74 -10.98 -0.87
N CYS A 174 10.82 -11.65 -0.49
CA CYS A 174 12.14 -11.48 -1.09
C CYS A 174 12.03 -11.45 -2.63
N TRP A 175 12.30 -10.30 -3.23
CA TRP A 175 12.43 -10.10 -4.68
C TRP A 175 13.78 -9.48 -5.04
N MET A 176 14.45 -8.88 -4.05
CA MET A 176 15.78 -8.26 -4.19
C MET A 176 16.83 -9.14 -4.89
N PRO A 177 16.86 -10.46 -4.69
CA PRO A 177 17.86 -11.26 -5.37
C PRO A 177 17.59 -11.39 -6.87
N SER A 178 16.34 -11.57 -7.30
CA SER A 178 15.91 -11.65 -8.72
C SER A 178 16.21 -10.37 -9.48
N TYR A 179 16.16 -9.23 -8.78
CA TYR A 179 16.42 -7.91 -9.35
C TYR A 179 17.92 -7.63 -9.62
N ILE A 180 18.82 -8.09 -8.73
CA ILE A 180 20.28 -7.88 -8.88
C ILE A 180 20.91 -8.91 -9.85
N HIS A 181 20.19 -9.98 -10.17
CA HIS A 181 20.69 -11.14 -10.89
C HIS A 181 19.78 -11.55 -12.03
N LEU A 182 19.32 -10.60 -12.84
CA LEU A 182 18.68 -10.86 -14.12
C LEU A 182 19.62 -11.70 -15.02
N LYS A 183 19.59 -13.02 -14.82
CA LYS A 183 19.91 -14.05 -15.79
C LYS A 183 18.57 -14.73 -16.03
N PRO A 184 17.94 -14.56 -17.19
CA PRO A 184 16.78 -15.38 -17.53
C PRO A 184 17.22 -16.84 -17.45
N SER A 185 16.66 -17.58 -16.48
CA SER A 185 16.79 -19.03 -16.47
C SER A 185 15.78 -19.58 -17.46
N PRO A 186 16.20 -20.39 -18.45
CA PRO A 186 15.25 -21.13 -19.26
C PRO A 186 14.35 -21.96 -18.34
N LEU A 187 13.08 -22.12 -18.71
CA LEU A 187 12.22 -23.12 -18.06
C LEU A 187 12.96 -24.47 -18.09
N PRO A 188 12.88 -25.30 -17.02
CA PRO A 188 13.37 -26.66 -17.12
C PRO A 188 12.66 -27.29 -18.32
N PRO A 189 13.40 -27.95 -19.23
CA PRO A 189 12.80 -28.48 -20.43
C PRO A 189 11.64 -29.39 -20.01
N SER A 190 10.45 -29.14 -20.56
CA SER A 190 9.42 -30.19 -20.62
C SER A 190 10.12 -31.43 -21.14
N SER A 191 9.88 -32.59 -20.53
CA SER A 191 10.62 -33.86 -20.60
C SER A 191 10.81 -34.49 -22.00
N HIS A 192 11.24 -33.71 -22.99
CA HIS A 192 11.54 -34.09 -24.34
C HIS A 192 12.85 -33.41 -24.78
N PRO A 193 13.84 -34.17 -25.25
CA PRO A 193 15.13 -33.63 -25.65
C PRO A 193 15.07 -33.13 -27.09
N ALA A 194 15.50 -31.89 -27.35
CA ALA A 194 16.33 -31.51 -28.51
C ALA A 194 16.58 -30.00 -28.61
N GLU A 195 17.88 -29.67 -28.58
CA GLU A 195 18.64 -28.58 -29.24
C GLU A 195 18.43 -27.09 -28.86
N PRO A 196 19.54 -26.31 -28.75
CA PRO A 196 19.49 -24.89 -28.42
C PRO A 196 19.31 -24.03 -29.69
N GLN A 197 18.18 -23.34 -29.80
CA GLN A 197 18.01 -22.24 -30.75
C GLN A 197 17.90 -20.91 -30.00
N GLU A 198 18.67 -19.92 -30.45
CA GLU A 198 18.58 -18.53 -30.01
C GLU A 198 17.14 -18.03 -30.18
N PHE A 199 16.46 -17.75 -29.06
CA PHE A 199 15.08 -17.29 -29.10
C PHE A 199 15.05 -15.76 -29.18
N ALA A 200 14.91 -15.25 -30.40
CA ALA A 200 14.40 -13.91 -30.63
C ALA A 200 12.96 -13.84 -30.09
N LEU A 201 12.67 -12.84 -29.24
CA LEU A 201 11.31 -12.64 -28.73
C LEU A 201 10.37 -12.31 -29.90
N PRO A 202 9.29 -13.07 -30.12
CA PRO A 202 8.35 -12.77 -31.18
C PRO A 202 7.44 -11.60 -30.78
N GLU A 203 7.13 -10.73 -31.75
CA GLU A 203 6.12 -9.69 -31.60
C GLU A 203 4.76 -10.32 -31.27
N GLY A 204 4.16 -9.91 -30.14
CA GLY A 204 2.83 -10.35 -29.71
C GLY A 204 2.73 -11.11 -28.37
N ALA A 205 3.79 -11.26 -27.59
CA ALA A 205 3.72 -11.94 -26.28
C ALA A 205 3.19 -11.03 -25.16
N GLU A 206 1.86 -10.97 -24.98
CA GLU A 206 1.22 -10.42 -23.78
C GLU A 206 0.85 -11.51 -22.74
N ARG A 207 1.01 -11.11 -21.47
CA ARG A 207 0.34 -11.60 -20.23
C ARG A 207 0.74 -12.95 -19.64
N GLY A 208 1.21 -12.91 -18.39
CA GLY A 208 1.12 -14.06 -17.48
C GLY A 208 2.27 -14.30 -16.51
N LEU A 209 3.27 -13.44 -16.40
CA LEU A 209 4.37 -13.65 -15.45
C LEU A 209 4.04 -13.10 -14.06
N ARG A 210 3.50 -13.97 -13.18
CA ARG A 210 3.58 -13.74 -11.74
C ARG A 210 4.98 -14.04 -11.26
N GLN A 211 5.75 -12.99 -10.99
CA GLN A 211 7.07 -13.11 -10.38
C GLN A 211 6.91 -13.44 -8.89
N THR A 212 7.15 -14.70 -8.52
CA THR A 212 7.25 -15.17 -7.13
C THR A 212 8.65 -15.72 -6.90
N GLY A 213 9.53 -15.02 -6.18
CA GLY A 213 10.83 -15.63 -5.89
C GLY A 213 11.82 -14.82 -5.06
N SER A 214 12.11 -15.36 -3.87
CA SER A 214 13.33 -15.14 -3.09
C SER A 214 14.52 -15.86 -3.76
N MET A 215 15.67 -15.21 -3.95
CA MET A 215 16.93 -15.97 -4.06
C MET A 215 17.80 -15.85 -2.82
N LYS A 216 17.93 -16.96 -2.10
CA LYS A 216 19.09 -17.19 -1.25
C LYS A 216 20.27 -17.49 -2.18
N ARG A 217 21.19 -16.54 -2.36
CA ARG A 217 22.49 -16.80 -3.01
C ARG A 217 23.31 -17.75 -2.12
N GLY A 218 23.10 -19.05 -2.22
CA GLY A 218 23.99 -20.07 -1.63
C GLY A 218 24.31 -19.95 -0.12
N GLY A 219 23.58 -19.12 0.63
CA GLY A 219 23.86 -18.82 2.02
C GLY A 219 22.79 -19.42 2.92
N VAL A 220 23.21 -20.22 3.89
CA VAL A 220 22.36 -20.67 4.99
C VAL A 220 22.12 -19.44 5.88
N GLY A 221 20.88 -18.94 5.93
CA GLY A 221 20.50 -17.93 6.91
C GLY A 221 20.28 -18.60 8.26
N ALA A 222 20.96 -18.13 9.31
CA ALA A 222 20.67 -18.52 10.69
C ALA A 222 19.76 -17.47 11.34
N CYS A 223 18.76 -17.91 12.11
CA CYS A 223 17.89 -17.05 12.91
C CYS A 223 17.91 -17.55 14.35
N PHE A 224 18.14 -16.65 15.31
CA PHE A 224 17.94 -16.98 16.71
C PHE A 224 16.45 -16.92 17.03
N LYS A 225 15.88 -18.06 17.43
CA LYS A 225 14.52 -18.08 17.96
C LYS A 225 14.57 -17.68 19.43
N ILE A 226 14.10 -16.48 19.72
CA ILE A 226 13.87 -16.05 21.10
C ILE A 226 12.54 -16.69 21.52
N CYS A 227 12.59 -17.88 22.11
CA CYS A 227 11.43 -18.50 22.73
C CYS A 227 11.16 -17.78 24.06
N GLN A 228 9.98 -17.18 24.23
CA GLN A 228 9.48 -17.00 25.59
C GLN A 228 9.30 -18.40 26.19
N GLN A 229 9.71 -18.60 27.45
CA GLN A 229 9.51 -19.90 28.11
C GLN A 229 8.04 -20.33 27.97
N PRO A 230 7.77 -21.62 27.73
CA PRO A 230 6.41 -22.12 27.46
C PRO A 230 5.44 -21.81 28.60
#